data_AF-A0A937AJY4-F1
#
_entry.id   AF-A0A937AJY4-F1
#
_cell.length_a   1.000
_cell.length_b   1.000
_cell.length_c   1.000
_cell.angle_alpha   90.00
_cell.angle_beta   90.00
_cell.angle_gamma   90.00
#
_symmetry.space_group_name_H-M   'P 1'
#
loop_
_entity.id
_entity.type
_entity.pdbx_description
1 polymer ?
#
loop_
_entity_poly.entity_id
_entity_poly.type
_entity_poly.pdbx_seq_one_letter_code
_entity_poly.pdbx_strand_id
1 'polypeptide(L)'
;MSTPIVQTGEFTTAQHRACIEAERLYWAVLDDHDGLVDAALGGSGSRALTESLFELVQAQIPVAIDGLHIVCEGAGNGRLVACGVEPETLKSIVDSAGVDLITVVPSTIPSELGLAPGSLPQLNLLVGPFEPMPVRNARSKIKRTAMVGVISVSALLLCGVELRIWAGNTRHNTYSAAKLEVLRTAGFKTLDDLSREESRLRSINRSAGRSQDALSTVQSISTVIGAWPRGAGSPFVRTDTIQAAHDAIGLTVAAESSEDAEKLIEALKRVNGWTLAQPQYSRSGTSSGVSSARTGSTDSLTLRLRLTKDPQSQSRTENKAGSSEGGPQ
;
A
#
# COMPACT_ATOMS: atom_id res chain seq x y z
N MET A 1 -18.84 40.84 -37.01
CA MET A 1 -19.12 40.97 -35.56
C MET A 1 -20.18 39.94 -35.22
N SER A 2 -19.76 38.72 -34.88
CA SER A 2 -20.66 37.59 -34.59
C SER A 2 -20.85 37.51 -33.08
N THR A 3 -22.08 37.63 -32.63
CA THR A 3 -22.48 37.47 -31.23
C THR A 3 -22.42 35.99 -30.81
N PRO A 4 -21.87 35.65 -29.64
CA PRO A 4 -21.82 34.26 -29.17
C PRO A 4 -23.23 33.72 -28.92
N ILE A 5 -23.53 32.57 -29.53
CA ILE A 5 -24.82 31.87 -29.39
C ILE A 5 -24.78 31.06 -28.08
N VAL A 6 -25.60 31.47 -27.12
CA VAL A 6 -25.85 30.71 -25.89
C VAL A 6 -26.89 29.63 -26.21
N GLN A 7 -26.46 28.38 -26.41
CA GLN A 7 -27.38 27.23 -26.50
C GLN A 7 -27.77 26.77 -25.09
N THR A 8 -29.04 26.93 -24.74
CA THR A 8 -29.66 26.44 -23.50
C THR A 8 -30.25 25.04 -23.70
N GLY A 9 -29.50 24.02 -23.30
CA GLY A 9 -30.03 22.68 -23.03
C GLY A 9 -30.15 22.47 -21.52
N GLU A 10 -31.35 22.20 -21.03
CA GLU A 10 -31.70 22.10 -19.61
C GLU A 10 -31.00 20.93 -18.89
N PHE A 11 -29.89 21.24 -18.22
CA PHE A 11 -29.59 20.70 -16.90
C PHE A 11 -29.54 21.91 -15.96
N THR A 12 -30.27 21.87 -14.85
CA THR A 12 -30.42 22.93 -13.84
C THR A 12 -29.14 23.19 -13.00
N THR A 13 -27.99 23.15 -13.67
CA THR A 13 -26.64 23.56 -13.25
C THR A 13 -26.08 24.60 -14.25
N ALA A 14 -26.96 25.35 -14.89
CA ALA A 14 -26.71 26.07 -16.15
C ALA A 14 -25.91 27.39 -16.03
N GLN A 15 -25.53 27.84 -14.84
CA GLN A 15 -24.95 29.19 -14.68
C GLN A 15 -23.43 29.25 -14.51
N HIS A 16 -22.72 28.11 -14.52
CA HIS A 16 -21.29 28.09 -14.19
C HIS A 16 -20.35 27.75 -15.36
N ARG A 17 -20.88 27.52 -16.57
CA ARG A 17 -20.09 27.09 -17.74
C ARG A 17 -20.35 27.97 -18.95
N ALA A 18 -19.29 28.44 -19.57
CA ALA A 18 -19.33 29.07 -20.89
C ALA A 18 -18.52 28.26 -21.90
N CYS A 19 -18.87 28.39 -23.18
CA CYS A 19 -18.23 27.70 -24.28
C CYS A 19 -17.61 28.71 -25.26
N ILE A 20 -16.42 28.42 -25.77
CA ILE A 20 -15.76 29.17 -26.86
C ILE A 20 -15.78 28.29 -28.11
N GLU A 21 -16.17 28.88 -29.24
CA GLU A 21 -16.12 28.20 -30.54
C GLU A 21 -14.71 27.72 -30.84
N ALA A 22 -14.57 26.46 -31.28
CA ALA A 22 -13.27 25.84 -31.54
C ALA A 22 -12.41 26.60 -32.56
N GLU A 23 -13.05 27.33 -33.49
CA GLU A 23 -12.41 28.16 -34.52
C GLU A 23 -11.71 29.41 -33.96
N ARG A 24 -12.07 29.83 -32.74
CA ARG A 24 -11.45 30.96 -32.03
C ARG A 24 -10.30 30.51 -31.13
N LEU A 25 -9.98 29.23 -31.14
CA LEU A 25 -8.95 28.61 -30.32
C LEU A 25 -7.81 28.12 -31.21
N TYR A 26 -6.60 28.23 -30.69
CA TYR A 26 -5.40 27.69 -31.30
C TYR A 26 -5.11 26.33 -30.67
N TRP A 27 -4.82 25.33 -31.50
CA TRP A 27 -4.64 23.96 -31.04
C TRP A 27 -3.25 23.46 -31.41
N ALA A 28 -2.63 22.75 -30.49
CA ALA A 28 -1.41 21.98 -30.74
C ALA A 28 -1.50 20.63 -30.03
N VAL A 29 -1.00 19.58 -30.68
CA VAL A 29 -0.93 18.24 -30.10
C VAL A 29 0.53 17.85 -30.03
N LEU A 30 0.99 17.54 -28.83
CA LEU A 30 2.35 17.08 -28.57
C LEU A 30 2.29 15.61 -28.21
N ASP A 31 3.04 14.79 -28.95
CA ASP A 31 3.37 13.44 -28.52
C ASP A 31 4.43 13.49 -27.42
N ASP A 32 4.42 12.51 -26.51
CA ASP A 32 5.39 12.42 -25.42
C ASP A 32 6.78 12.13 -25.98
N HIS A 33 7.58 13.19 -26.02
CA HIS A 33 8.99 13.12 -26.29
C HIS A 33 9.73 13.08 -24.94
N ASP A 34 10.42 11.97 -24.68
CA ASP A 34 11.32 11.80 -23.54
C ASP A 34 10.69 12.02 -22.14
N GLY A 35 9.40 11.71 -21.96
CA GLY A 35 8.71 11.83 -20.67
C GLY A 35 8.40 13.28 -20.26
N LEU A 36 8.54 14.24 -21.17
CA LEU A 36 8.20 15.64 -20.93
C LEU A 36 6.72 15.81 -20.58
N VAL A 37 5.84 14.99 -21.17
CA VAL A 37 4.41 15.03 -20.90
C VAL A 37 4.11 14.57 -19.47
N ASP A 38 4.74 13.49 -19.02
CA ASP A 38 4.60 13.00 -17.65
C ASP A 38 5.15 13.99 -16.62
N ALA A 39 6.26 14.67 -16.91
CA ALA A 39 6.80 15.72 -16.06
C ALA A 39 5.88 16.94 -15.94
N ALA A 40 5.19 17.28 -17.03
CA ALA A 40 4.21 18.37 -17.07
C ALA A 40 2.91 18.03 -16.35
N LEU A 41 2.40 16.80 -16.52
CA LEU A 41 1.15 16.32 -15.92
C LEU A 41 1.29 15.85 -14.47
N GLY A 42 2.47 15.38 -14.06
CA GLY A 42 2.74 14.83 -12.73
C GLY A 42 2.66 15.85 -11.58
N GLY A 43 2.57 17.15 -11.89
CA GLY A 43 2.31 18.20 -10.91
C GLY A 43 0.82 18.50 -10.78
N SER A 44 0.22 18.19 -9.63
CA SER A 44 -1.18 18.53 -9.36
C SER A 44 -1.41 20.05 -9.42
N GLY A 45 -1.95 20.51 -10.56
CA GLY A 45 -2.36 21.88 -10.81
C GLY A 45 -1.65 22.49 -12.01
N SER A 46 -2.44 23.08 -12.92
CA SER A 46 -2.02 23.97 -14.02
C SER A 46 -0.65 24.61 -13.75
N ARG A 47 0.39 23.99 -14.33
CA ARG A 47 1.76 24.49 -14.27
C ARG A 47 1.99 25.36 -15.49
N ALA A 48 2.75 26.43 -15.28
CA ALA A 48 3.34 27.16 -16.38
C ALA A 48 4.06 26.17 -17.30
N LEU A 49 3.87 26.30 -18.60
CA LEU A 49 4.62 25.57 -19.62
C LEU A 49 6.11 25.68 -19.30
N THR A 50 6.82 24.56 -19.30
CA THR A 50 8.28 24.61 -19.31
C THR A 50 8.74 25.26 -20.60
N GLU A 51 9.91 25.91 -20.58
CA GLU A 51 10.48 26.55 -21.77
C GLU A 51 10.56 25.58 -22.96
N SER A 52 10.90 24.32 -22.70
CA SER A 52 10.90 23.25 -23.71
C SER A 52 9.54 22.96 -24.33
N LEU A 53 8.46 22.92 -23.54
CA LEU A 53 7.11 22.71 -24.07
C LEU A 53 6.62 23.94 -24.81
N PHE A 54 7.01 25.12 -24.35
CA PHE A 54 6.69 26.38 -25.01
C PHE A 54 7.20 26.41 -26.45
N GLU A 55 8.47 26.04 -26.68
CA GLU A 55 9.05 25.96 -28.02
C GLU A 55 8.31 24.97 -28.93
N LEU A 56 7.96 23.79 -28.39
CA LEU A 56 7.23 22.76 -29.14
C LEU A 56 5.82 23.23 -29.53
N VAL A 57 5.10 23.90 -28.63
CA VAL A 57 3.81 24.51 -28.94
C VAL A 57 3.98 25.64 -29.96
N GLN A 58 5.05 26.45 -29.85
CA GLN A 58 5.27 27.61 -30.72
C GLN A 58 5.51 27.19 -32.17
N ALA A 59 6.11 26.02 -32.37
CA ALA A 59 6.33 25.43 -33.68
C ALA A 59 5.03 25.03 -34.39
N GLN A 60 3.94 24.78 -33.66
CA GLN A 60 2.65 24.35 -34.23
C GLN A 60 1.63 25.49 -34.36
N ILE A 61 1.74 26.53 -33.55
CA ILE A 61 0.78 27.64 -33.54
C ILE A 61 1.26 28.78 -34.46
N PRO A 62 0.41 29.27 -35.38
CA PRO A 62 0.80 30.31 -36.35
C PRO A 62 0.95 31.73 -35.75
N VAL A 63 0.72 31.89 -34.44
CA VAL A 63 0.76 33.16 -33.71
C VAL A 63 1.81 33.07 -32.61
N ALA A 64 2.41 34.20 -32.24
CA ALA A 64 3.32 34.27 -31.11
C ALA A 64 2.61 33.86 -29.81
N ILE A 65 3.16 32.89 -29.08
CA ILE A 65 2.56 32.37 -27.86
C ILE A 65 2.46 33.44 -26.76
N ASP A 66 3.35 34.43 -26.74
CA ASP A 66 3.28 35.53 -25.76
C ASP A 66 1.94 36.29 -25.80
N GLY A 67 1.25 36.24 -26.95
CA GLY A 67 -0.10 36.81 -27.13
C GLY A 67 -1.25 35.87 -26.77
N LEU A 68 -0.97 34.65 -26.32
CA LEU A 68 -1.97 33.61 -26.07
C LEU A 68 -1.97 33.14 -24.62
N HIS A 69 -3.17 32.97 -24.06
CA HIS A 69 -3.37 32.19 -22.85
C HIS A 69 -3.45 30.71 -23.21
N ILE A 70 -2.39 29.95 -22.91
CA ILE A 70 -2.32 28.53 -23.23
C ILE A 70 -2.61 27.66 -22.02
N VAL A 71 -3.50 26.69 -22.21
CA VAL A 71 -3.81 25.62 -21.26
C VAL A 71 -3.47 24.29 -21.88
N CYS A 72 -2.81 23.43 -21.11
CA CYS A 72 -2.44 22.09 -21.53
C CYS A 72 -3.16 21.05 -20.68
N GLU A 73 -3.64 19.99 -21.32
CA GLU A 73 -4.28 18.86 -20.66
C GLU A 73 -3.79 17.55 -21.30
N GLY A 74 -3.70 16.49 -20.49
CA GLY A 74 -3.35 15.16 -20.99
C GLY A 74 -4.48 14.56 -21.83
N ALA A 75 -4.14 14.05 -23.01
CA ALA A 75 -5.07 13.37 -23.92
C ALA A 75 -5.06 11.83 -23.78
N GLY A 76 -4.27 11.29 -22.85
CA GLY A 76 -3.97 9.87 -22.78
C GLY A 76 -2.95 9.43 -23.83
N ASN A 77 -2.52 8.17 -23.79
CA ASN A 77 -1.53 7.58 -24.71
C ASN A 77 -0.21 8.35 -24.83
N GLY A 78 0.22 9.04 -23.76
CA GLY A 78 1.40 9.90 -23.81
C GLY A 78 1.22 11.08 -24.77
N ARG A 79 0.03 11.67 -24.86
CA ARG A 79 -0.21 12.89 -25.64
C ARG A 79 -0.65 14.03 -24.73
N LEU A 80 -0.22 15.23 -25.10
CA LEU A 80 -0.63 16.49 -24.48
C LEU A 80 -1.34 17.34 -25.54
N VAL A 81 -2.49 17.89 -25.17
CA VAL A 81 -3.22 18.85 -26.01
C VAL A 81 -3.04 20.22 -25.40
N ALA A 82 -2.50 21.16 -26.18
CA ALA A 82 -2.42 22.56 -25.83
C ALA A 82 -3.52 23.33 -26.55
N CYS A 83 -4.26 24.15 -25.80
CA CYS A 83 -5.30 25.03 -26.30
C CYS A 83 -4.96 26.47 -25.92
N GLY A 84 -4.77 27.31 -26.93
CA GLY A 84 -4.48 28.73 -26.80
C GLY A 84 -5.70 29.58 -27.11
N VAL A 85 -5.93 30.64 -26.34
CA VAL A 85 -6.94 31.66 -26.62
C VAL A 85 -6.36 33.05 -26.40
N GLU A 86 -6.79 34.03 -27.17
CA GLU A 86 -6.40 35.42 -26.91
C GLU A 86 -6.92 35.87 -25.53
N PRO A 87 -6.06 36.47 -24.68
CA PRO A 87 -6.43 36.95 -23.35
C PRO A 87 -7.65 37.89 -23.35
N GLU A 88 -7.79 38.74 -24.36
CA GLU A 88 -8.92 39.67 -24.49
C GLU A 88 -10.26 38.96 -24.71
N THR A 89 -10.26 37.88 -25.50
CA THR A 89 -11.44 37.04 -25.72
C THR A 89 -11.90 36.42 -24.41
N LEU A 90 -10.97 35.86 -23.64
CA LEU A 90 -11.29 35.23 -22.36
C LEU A 90 -11.76 36.26 -21.32
N LYS A 91 -11.11 37.42 -21.26
CA LYS A 91 -11.51 38.54 -20.40
C LYS A 91 -12.94 39.00 -20.70
N SER A 92 -13.29 39.18 -21.97
CA SER A 92 -14.65 39.57 -22.37
C SER A 92 -15.70 38.56 -21.91
N ILE A 93 -15.38 37.26 -21.94
CA ILE A 93 -16.29 36.20 -21.48
C ILE A 93 -16.47 36.29 -19.96
N VAL A 94 -15.37 36.39 -19.21
CA VAL A 94 -15.40 36.53 -17.75
C VAL A 94 -16.18 37.77 -17.32
N ASP A 95 -15.92 38.92 -17.95
CA ASP A 95 -16.60 40.18 -17.66
C ASP A 95 -18.10 40.11 -17.97
N SER A 96 -18.50 39.36 -19.01
CA SER A 96 -19.91 39.19 -19.40
C SER A 96 -20.68 38.20 -18.53
N ALA A 97 -20.04 37.14 -18.06
CA ALA A 97 -20.67 36.07 -17.28
C ALA A 97 -20.70 36.39 -15.77
N GLY A 98 -19.83 37.28 -15.30
CA GLY A 98 -19.75 37.69 -13.90
C GLY A 98 -19.03 36.70 -12.99
N VAL A 99 -19.26 36.83 -11.68
CA VAL A 99 -18.50 36.12 -10.62
C VAL A 99 -18.79 34.62 -10.57
N ASP A 100 -19.91 34.18 -11.14
CA ASP A 100 -20.37 32.80 -11.07
C ASP A 100 -19.76 31.90 -12.14
N LEU A 101 -18.99 32.41 -13.09
CA LEU A 101 -18.36 31.56 -14.09
C LEU A 101 -17.25 30.68 -13.47
N ILE A 102 -17.41 29.36 -13.50
CA ILE A 102 -16.44 28.40 -12.93
C ILE A 102 -15.58 27.78 -14.03
N THR A 103 -16.17 27.53 -15.20
CA THR A 103 -15.52 26.78 -16.26
C THR A 103 -15.74 27.44 -17.61
N VAL A 104 -14.66 27.62 -18.37
CA VAL A 104 -14.74 27.96 -19.80
C VAL A 104 -14.11 26.84 -20.58
N VAL A 105 -14.87 26.26 -21.51
CA VAL A 105 -14.44 25.13 -22.32
C VAL A 105 -14.51 25.47 -23.80
N PRO A 106 -13.78 24.74 -24.65
CA PRO A 106 -14.10 24.65 -26.07
C PRO A 106 -15.52 24.10 -26.26
N SER A 107 -16.26 24.61 -27.25
CA SER A 107 -17.60 24.09 -27.60
C SER A 107 -17.50 22.69 -28.20
N THR A 108 -16.49 22.47 -29.03
CA THR A 108 -16.13 21.21 -29.66
C THR A 108 -14.61 21.09 -29.69
N ILE A 109 -14.12 19.86 -29.81
CA ILE A 109 -12.70 19.58 -30.04
C ILE A 109 -12.55 19.18 -31.51
N PRO A 110 -11.66 19.82 -32.29
CA PRO A 110 -11.48 19.50 -33.70
C PRO A 110 -11.13 18.02 -33.91
N SER A 111 -11.80 17.36 -34.86
CA SER A 111 -11.58 15.94 -35.18
C SER A 111 -10.15 15.66 -35.70
N GLU A 112 -9.53 16.68 -36.26
CA GLU A 112 -8.20 16.66 -36.87
C GLU A 112 -7.10 16.39 -35.83
N LEU A 113 -7.38 16.61 -34.55
CA LEU A 113 -6.45 16.32 -33.46
C LEU A 113 -6.27 14.82 -33.21
N GLY A 114 -7.07 13.96 -33.86
CA GLY A 114 -6.94 12.50 -33.76
C GLY A 114 -7.17 11.95 -32.35
N LEU A 115 -7.96 12.66 -31.54
CA LEU A 115 -8.32 12.27 -30.19
C LEU A 115 -9.47 11.27 -30.23
N ALA A 116 -9.43 10.26 -29.35
CA ALA A 116 -10.46 9.25 -29.30
C ALA A 116 -11.81 9.87 -28.86
N PRO A 117 -12.93 9.48 -29.48
CA PRO A 117 -14.25 9.93 -29.02
C PRO A 117 -14.47 9.48 -27.56
N GLY A 118 -14.69 10.45 -26.67
CA GLY A 118 -14.84 10.21 -25.23
C GLY A 118 -13.58 10.49 -24.40
N SER A 119 -12.40 10.65 -25.02
CA SER A 119 -11.19 11.13 -24.33
C SER A 119 -11.11 12.65 -24.31
N LEU A 120 -12.25 13.35 -24.39
CA LEU A 120 -12.31 14.81 -24.45
C LEU A 120 -11.64 15.37 -23.18
N PRO A 121 -10.45 15.99 -23.28
CA PRO A 121 -9.83 16.61 -22.13
C PRO A 121 -10.79 17.64 -21.53
N GLN A 122 -10.88 17.69 -20.20
CA GLN A 122 -11.63 18.73 -19.49
C GLN A 122 -10.84 20.04 -19.51
N LEU A 123 -10.56 20.56 -20.71
CA LEU A 123 -9.84 21.80 -20.94
C LEU A 123 -10.64 22.96 -20.34
N ASN A 124 -10.27 23.36 -19.13
CA ASN A 124 -10.77 24.59 -18.52
C ASN A 124 -9.79 25.72 -18.82
N LEU A 125 -10.25 26.68 -19.61
CA LEU A 125 -9.48 27.87 -19.99
C LEU A 125 -9.37 28.89 -18.84
N LEU A 126 -10.13 28.73 -17.74
CA LEU A 126 -10.06 29.61 -16.57
C LEU A 126 -8.97 29.18 -15.58
N VAL A 127 -7.72 29.33 -15.98
CA VAL A 127 -6.55 29.05 -15.13
C VAL A 127 -5.65 30.26 -14.97
N GLY A 128 -4.79 30.23 -13.95
CA GLY A 128 -3.81 31.29 -13.70
C GLY A 128 -4.47 32.66 -13.46
N PRO A 129 -4.17 33.69 -14.27
CA PRO A 129 -4.75 35.03 -14.12
C PRO A 129 -6.27 35.09 -14.29
N PHE A 130 -6.85 34.15 -15.04
CA PHE A 130 -8.30 34.10 -15.33
C PHE A 130 -9.06 33.15 -14.39
N GLU A 131 -8.39 32.56 -13.38
CA GLU A 131 -9.04 31.68 -12.42
C GLU A 131 -10.01 32.48 -11.51
N PRO A 132 -11.28 32.04 -11.37
CA PRO A 132 -12.25 32.71 -10.52
C PRO A 132 -11.79 32.77 -9.07
N MET A 133 -12.01 33.91 -8.39
CA MET A 133 -11.65 34.09 -6.98
C MET A 133 -12.18 32.98 -6.05
N PRO A 134 -13.42 32.48 -6.19
CA PRO A 134 -13.91 31.38 -5.36
C PRO A 134 -13.08 30.10 -5.52
N VAL A 135 -12.70 29.74 -6.76
CA VAL A 135 -11.89 28.56 -7.06
C VAL A 135 -10.48 28.72 -6.51
N ARG A 136 -9.86 29.90 -6.73
CA ARG A 136 -8.53 30.23 -6.18
C ARG A 136 -8.51 30.17 -4.65
N ASN A 137 -9.56 30.67 -4.00
CA ASN A 137 -9.73 30.63 -2.55
C ASN A 137 -9.94 29.20 -2.04
N ALA A 138 -10.73 28.38 -2.72
CA ALA A 138 -10.92 26.97 -2.36
C ALA A 138 -9.59 26.20 -2.45
N ARG A 139 -8.84 26.36 -3.55
CA ARG A 139 -7.54 25.72 -3.76
C ARG A 139 -6.52 26.13 -2.69
N SER A 140 -6.45 27.42 -2.36
CA SER A 140 -5.55 27.91 -1.31
C SER A 140 -5.95 27.40 0.09
N LYS A 141 -7.25 27.29 0.39
CA LYS A 141 -7.73 26.67 1.63
C LYS A 141 -7.30 25.21 1.74
N ILE A 142 -7.47 24.42 0.68
CA ILE A 142 -7.05 23.00 0.64
C ILE A 142 -5.54 22.88 0.87
N LYS A 143 -4.72 23.72 0.22
CA LYS A 143 -3.26 23.74 0.44
C LYS A 143 -2.91 24.08 1.89
N ARG A 144 -3.57 25.08 2.48
CA ARG A 144 -3.36 25.48 3.87
C ARG A 144 -3.78 24.40 4.86
N THR A 145 -4.93 23.76 4.66
CA THR A 145 -5.39 22.67 5.53
C THR A 145 -4.48 21.45 5.44
N ALA A 146 -4.00 21.12 4.23
CA ALA A 146 -3.01 20.06 4.05
C ALA A 146 -1.70 20.37 4.79
N MET A 147 -1.17 21.60 4.69
CA MET A 147 0.02 22.02 5.43
C MET A 147 -0.17 21.94 6.95
N VAL A 148 -1.31 22.42 7.48
CA VAL A 148 -1.63 22.31 8.91
C VAL A 148 -1.73 20.85 9.34
N GLY A 149 -2.31 19.99 8.52
CA GLY A 149 -2.36 18.55 8.76
C GLY A 149 -0.97 17.92 8.88
N VAL A 150 -0.08 18.22 7.93
CA VAL A 150 1.32 17.73 7.96
C VAL A 150 2.04 18.21 9.23
N ILE A 151 1.96 19.52 9.54
CA ILE A 151 2.59 20.09 10.74
C ILE A 151 2.05 19.43 12.01
N SER A 152 0.74 19.21 12.08
CA SER A 152 0.10 18.59 13.25
C SER A 152 0.56 17.15 13.45
N VAL A 153 0.62 16.35 12.38
CA VAL A 153 1.12 14.97 12.44
C VAL A 153 2.59 14.95 12.88
N SER A 154 3.44 15.82 12.33
CA SER A 154 4.84 15.94 12.75
C SER A 154 4.99 16.32 14.21
N ALA A 155 4.18 17.27 14.71
CA ALA A 155 4.18 17.67 16.12
C ALA A 155 3.76 16.52 17.05
N LEU A 156 2.73 15.75 16.67
CA LEU A 156 2.29 14.58 17.42
C LEU A 156 3.36 13.48 17.45
N LEU A 157 4.06 13.25 16.34
CA LEU A 157 5.18 12.31 16.30
C LEU A 157 6.32 12.74 17.22
N LEU A 158 6.67 14.03 17.20
CA LEU A 158 7.72 14.57 18.07
C LEU A 158 7.33 14.42 19.56
N CYS A 159 6.11 14.80 19.92
CA CYS A 159 5.57 14.62 21.27
C CYS A 159 5.56 13.15 21.69
N GLY A 160 5.17 12.23 20.80
CA GLY A 160 5.21 10.80 21.06
C GLY A 160 6.61 10.26 21.33
N VAL A 161 7.62 10.76 20.60
CA VAL A 161 9.03 10.41 20.83
C VAL A 161 9.51 10.95 22.18
N GLU A 162 9.20 12.19 22.54
CA GLU A 162 9.56 12.76 23.83
C GLU A 162 8.92 12.00 25.00
N LEU A 163 7.63 11.68 24.90
CA LEU A 163 6.94 10.87 25.91
C LEU A 163 7.58 9.48 26.05
N ARG A 164 8.02 8.88 24.94
CA ARG A 164 8.70 7.59 24.96
C ARG A 164 10.08 7.67 25.61
N ILE A 165 10.84 8.72 25.33
CA ILE A 165 12.14 8.98 25.96
C ILE A 165 11.96 9.22 27.45
N TRP A 166 10.99 10.05 27.84
CA TRP A 166 10.68 10.33 29.23
C TRP A 166 10.28 9.06 30.00
N ALA A 167 9.38 8.25 29.44
CA ALA A 167 9.00 6.97 30.03
C ALA A 167 10.18 6.00 30.13
N GLY A 168 11.07 5.99 29.13
CA GLY A 168 12.32 5.22 29.14
C GLY A 168 13.27 5.65 30.26
N ASN A 169 13.48 6.95 30.42
CA ASN A 169 14.33 7.53 31.45
C ASN A 169 13.77 7.27 32.85
N THR A 170 12.45 7.40 33.05
CA THR A 170 11.81 7.07 34.33
C THR A 170 12.02 5.60 34.69
N ARG A 171 11.88 4.67 33.74
CA ARG A 171 12.17 3.24 33.95
C ARG A 171 13.66 2.98 34.22
N HIS A 172 14.55 3.68 33.53
CA HIS A 172 15.99 3.57 33.76
C HIS A 172 16.37 4.05 35.17
N ASN A 173 15.77 5.15 35.63
CA ASN A 173 15.98 5.70 36.96
C ASN A 173 15.43 4.79 38.07
N THR A 174 14.23 4.23 37.89
CA THR A 174 13.68 3.27 38.87
C THR A 174 14.48 1.97 38.89
N TYR A 175 14.90 1.48 37.74
CA TYR A 175 15.74 0.28 37.64
C TYR A 175 17.13 0.49 38.26
N SER A 176 17.78 1.63 38.01
CA SER A 176 19.09 1.94 38.62
C SER A 176 18.99 2.10 40.13
N ALA A 177 17.93 2.75 40.64
CA ALA A 177 17.65 2.84 42.07
C ALA A 177 17.42 1.45 42.71
N ALA A 178 16.61 0.60 42.07
CA ALA A 178 16.40 -0.77 42.53
C ALA A 178 17.69 -1.61 42.48
N LYS A 179 18.52 -1.41 41.46
CA LYS A 179 19.82 -2.07 41.31
C LYS A 179 20.76 -1.73 42.47
N LEU A 180 20.81 -0.47 42.88
CA LEU A 180 21.58 -0.04 44.05
C LEU A 180 21.06 -0.67 45.35
N GLU A 181 19.74 -0.80 45.49
CA GLU A 181 19.15 -1.45 46.67
C GLU A 181 19.43 -2.97 46.70
N VAL A 182 19.41 -3.65 45.56
CA VAL A 182 19.82 -5.06 45.44
C VAL A 182 21.30 -5.23 45.76
N LEU A 183 22.18 -4.35 45.29
CA LEU A 183 23.60 -4.36 45.68
C LEU A 183 23.75 -4.28 47.21
N ARG A 184 23.02 -3.36 47.83
CA ARG A 184 23.04 -3.12 49.28
C ARG A 184 22.56 -4.34 50.07
N THR A 185 21.49 -4.98 49.61
CA THR A 185 20.85 -6.10 50.33
C THR A 185 21.50 -7.45 50.08
N ALA A 186 21.96 -7.73 48.86
CA ALA A 186 22.58 -9.01 48.49
C ALA A 186 24.09 -9.07 48.78
N GLY A 187 24.71 -7.96 49.22
CA GLY A 187 26.10 -7.92 49.65
C GLY A 187 27.13 -7.91 48.51
N PHE A 188 26.72 -7.54 47.30
CA PHE A 188 27.65 -7.37 46.17
C PHE A 188 28.52 -6.12 46.38
N LYS A 189 29.83 -6.25 46.15
CA LYS A 189 30.79 -5.15 46.37
C LYS A 189 30.86 -4.16 45.21
N THR A 190 30.55 -4.61 43.99
CA THR A 190 30.65 -3.79 42.77
C THR A 190 29.44 -3.96 41.85
N LEU A 191 29.17 -2.94 41.03
CA LEU A 191 28.14 -2.99 39.98
C LEU A 191 28.43 -4.06 38.91
N ASP A 192 29.71 -4.35 38.68
CA ASP A 192 30.16 -5.34 37.71
C ASP A 192 29.78 -6.77 38.14
N ASP A 193 29.92 -7.08 39.44
CA ASP A 193 29.53 -8.39 39.99
C ASP A 193 28.02 -8.64 39.80
N LEU A 194 27.19 -7.63 40.05
CA LEU A 194 25.76 -7.71 39.82
C LEU A 194 25.41 -7.83 38.34
N SER A 195 26.14 -7.13 37.45
CA SER A 195 25.91 -7.26 36.00
C SER A 195 26.27 -8.64 35.46
N ARG A 196 27.32 -9.27 36.00
CA ARG A 196 27.73 -10.65 35.69
C ARG A 196 26.68 -11.63 36.17
N GLU A 197 26.16 -11.45 37.38
CA GLU A 197 25.11 -12.30 37.92
C GLU A 197 23.79 -12.14 37.18
N GLU A 198 23.40 -10.92 36.82
CA GLU A 198 22.22 -10.67 35.99
C GLU A 198 22.39 -11.31 34.60
N SER A 199 23.57 -11.22 34.00
CA SER A 199 23.85 -11.87 32.71
C SER A 199 23.79 -13.39 32.84
N ARG A 200 24.30 -13.95 33.95
CA ARG A 200 24.20 -15.37 34.29
C ARG A 200 22.74 -15.79 34.43
N LEU A 201 21.94 -15.08 35.22
CA LEU A 201 20.52 -15.37 35.41
C LEU A 201 19.72 -15.21 34.12
N ARG A 202 20.00 -14.18 33.30
CA ARG A 202 19.39 -14.04 31.97
C ARG A 202 19.76 -15.20 31.06
N SER A 203 21.01 -15.66 31.10
CA SER A 203 21.44 -16.83 30.31
C SER A 203 20.75 -18.11 30.75
N ILE A 204 20.62 -18.32 32.07
CA ILE A 204 19.91 -19.46 32.68
C ILE A 204 18.43 -19.40 32.32
N ASN A 205 17.81 -18.22 32.40
CA ASN A 205 16.38 -18.06 32.13
C ASN A 205 16.09 -18.17 30.63
N ARG A 206 17.00 -17.73 29.76
CA ARG A 206 16.92 -18.01 28.31
C ARG A 206 17.08 -19.50 28.02
N SER A 207 17.97 -20.22 28.71
CA SER A 207 18.07 -21.67 28.55
C SER A 207 16.86 -22.42 29.12
N ALA A 208 16.30 -21.97 30.24
CA ALA A 208 15.11 -22.56 30.86
C ALA A 208 13.86 -22.32 30.01
N GLY A 209 13.68 -21.09 29.50
CA GLY A 209 12.62 -20.76 28.54
C GLY A 209 12.75 -21.57 27.25
N ARG A 210 13.98 -21.73 26.72
CA ARG A 210 14.22 -22.62 25.56
C ARG A 210 13.87 -24.08 25.84
N SER A 211 14.07 -24.58 27.06
CA SER A 211 13.69 -25.96 27.43
C SER A 211 12.17 -26.13 27.50
N GLN A 212 11.45 -25.15 28.04
CA GLN A 212 9.99 -25.16 28.09
C GLN A 212 9.37 -25.01 26.69
N ASP A 213 9.92 -24.12 25.87
CA ASP A 213 9.54 -23.96 24.46
C ASP A 213 9.83 -25.23 23.66
N ALA A 214 10.96 -25.90 23.90
CA ALA A 214 11.32 -27.15 23.25
C ALA A 214 10.34 -28.28 23.60
N LEU A 215 9.94 -28.42 24.86
CA LEU A 215 8.93 -29.41 25.27
C LEU A 215 7.57 -29.15 24.61
N SER A 216 7.13 -27.89 24.55
CA SER A 216 5.88 -27.52 23.88
C SER A 216 5.94 -27.77 22.36
N THR A 217 7.11 -27.56 21.76
CA THR A 217 7.36 -27.79 20.33
C THR A 217 7.37 -29.28 20.02
N VAL A 218 8.02 -30.11 20.85
CA VAL A 218 8.02 -31.57 20.72
C VAL A 218 6.61 -32.13 20.86
N GLN A 219 5.81 -31.65 21.82
CA GLN A 219 4.41 -32.05 21.96
C GLN A 219 3.58 -31.68 20.73
N SER A 220 3.77 -30.46 20.21
CA SER A 220 3.08 -29.96 19.01
C SER A 220 3.43 -30.80 17.77
N ILE A 221 4.72 -31.09 17.55
CA ILE A 221 5.18 -31.98 16.48
C ILE A 221 4.61 -33.39 16.65
N SER A 222 4.63 -33.94 17.87
CA SER A 222 4.13 -35.30 18.13
C SER A 222 2.64 -35.44 17.81
N THR A 223 1.85 -34.39 18.05
CA THR A 223 0.42 -34.37 17.74
C THR A 223 0.19 -34.33 16.23
N VAL A 224 0.96 -33.52 15.49
CA VAL A 224 0.89 -33.45 14.03
C VAL A 224 1.35 -34.75 13.37
N ILE A 225 2.44 -35.35 13.84
CA ILE A 225 2.93 -36.66 13.36
C ILE A 225 1.95 -37.78 13.74
N GLY A 226 1.28 -37.68 14.88
CA GLY A 226 0.25 -38.64 15.29
C GLY A 226 -0.96 -38.68 14.36
N ALA A 227 -1.31 -37.53 13.75
CA ALA A 227 -2.36 -37.41 12.76
C ALA A 227 -1.89 -37.68 11.32
N TRP A 228 -0.61 -38.00 11.11
CA TRP A 228 -0.08 -38.31 9.79
C TRP A 228 -0.78 -39.56 9.23
N PRO A 229 -1.25 -39.55 7.97
CA PRO A 229 -1.98 -40.69 7.40
C PRO A 229 -1.08 -41.93 7.36
N ARG A 230 -1.49 -42.99 8.09
CA ARG A 230 -0.82 -44.30 8.10
C ARG A 230 -1.62 -45.27 7.24
N GLY A 231 -1.31 -45.35 5.95
CA GLY A 231 -1.92 -46.31 5.02
C GLY A 231 -1.16 -47.64 4.96
N ALA A 232 -1.87 -48.74 4.71
CA ALA A 232 -1.35 -50.12 4.70
C ALA A 232 -0.52 -50.51 3.46
N GLY A 233 0.02 -49.55 2.73
CA GLY A 233 0.81 -49.82 1.52
C GLY A 233 1.41 -48.54 0.95
N SER A 234 2.68 -48.30 1.29
CA SER A 234 3.52 -47.15 0.91
C SER A 234 3.11 -45.76 1.46
N PRO A 235 4.07 -44.93 1.87
CA PRO A 235 3.78 -43.54 2.24
C PRO A 235 3.56 -42.71 0.97
N PHE A 236 2.30 -42.42 0.64
CA PHE A 236 1.87 -41.57 -0.49
C PHE A 236 2.40 -40.12 -0.46
N VAL A 237 3.15 -39.77 0.59
CA VAL A 237 3.47 -38.41 1.00
C VAL A 237 4.86 -38.41 1.65
N ARG A 238 5.84 -37.79 0.99
CA ARG A 238 7.21 -37.63 1.49
C ARG A 238 7.36 -36.26 2.15
N THR A 239 7.80 -36.24 3.41
CA THR A 239 8.07 -34.97 4.09
C THR A 239 9.47 -34.49 3.74
N ASP A 240 9.59 -33.27 3.21
CA ASP A 240 10.87 -32.67 2.89
C ASP A 240 11.41 -31.85 4.06
N THR A 241 10.57 -30.97 4.61
CA THR A 241 10.96 -30.13 5.74
C THR A 241 9.81 -29.95 6.74
N ILE A 242 10.15 -30.00 8.03
CA ILE A 242 9.27 -29.65 9.15
C ILE A 242 9.94 -28.51 9.91
N GLN A 243 9.25 -27.38 10.01
CA GLN A 243 9.65 -26.25 10.85
C GLN A 243 8.60 -26.07 11.92
N ALA A 244 9.00 -26.04 13.18
CA ALA A 244 8.07 -25.86 14.29
C ALA A 244 8.50 -24.66 15.15
N ALA A 245 7.52 -23.81 15.42
CA ALA A 245 7.56 -22.72 16.38
C ALA A 245 6.54 -23.00 17.49
N HIS A 246 6.52 -22.15 18.52
CA HIS A 246 5.60 -22.32 19.65
C HIS A 246 4.11 -22.32 19.20
N ASP A 247 3.76 -21.49 18.22
CA ASP A 247 2.39 -21.24 17.77
C ASP A 247 2.11 -21.69 16.33
N ALA A 248 3.14 -22.13 15.61
CA ALA A 248 3.01 -22.48 14.19
C ALA A 248 3.89 -23.68 13.81
N ILE A 249 3.35 -24.55 12.94
CA ILE A 249 4.10 -25.63 12.30
C ILE A 249 4.02 -25.45 10.79
N GLY A 250 5.17 -25.26 10.16
CA GLY A 250 5.34 -25.27 8.71
C GLY A 250 5.77 -26.65 8.22
N LEU A 251 5.07 -27.18 7.21
CA LEU A 251 5.38 -28.45 6.58
C LEU A 251 5.57 -28.23 5.08
N THR A 252 6.67 -28.74 4.54
CA THR A 252 6.84 -28.90 3.09
C THR A 252 6.86 -30.37 2.76
N VAL A 253 5.98 -30.76 1.86
CA VAL A 253 5.64 -32.15 1.62
C VAL A 253 5.51 -32.40 0.13
N ALA A 254 6.15 -33.45 -0.38
CA ALA A 254 5.99 -33.92 -1.75
C ALA A 254 4.92 -35.02 -1.78
N ALA A 255 3.88 -34.83 -2.60
CA ALA A 255 2.82 -35.80 -2.86
C ALA A 255 2.90 -36.31 -4.30
N GLU A 256 2.63 -37.60 -4.49
CA GLU A 256 2.64 -38.23 -5.83
C GLU A 256 1.39 -37.89 -6.64
N SER A 257 0.27 -37.61 -5.96
CA SER A 257 -0.99 -37.21 -6.58
C SER A 257 -1.69 -36.08 -5.83
N SER A 258 -2.60 -35.37 -6.52
CA SER A 258 -3.47 -34.36 -5.89
C SER A 258 -4.40 -34.99 -4.84
N GLU A 259 -4.81 -36.24 -5.07
CA GLU A 259 -5.68 -36.99 -4.15
C GLU A 259 -4.96 -37.25 -2.83
N ASP A 260 -3.67 -37.57 -2.87
CA ASP A 260 -2.88 -37.80 -1.65
C ASP A 260 -2.60 -36.52 -0.88
N ALA A 261 -2.44 -35.39 -1.59
CA ALA A 261 -2.36 -34.07 -0.99
C ALA A 261 -3.66 -33.70 -0.26
N GLU A 262 -4.83 -33.99 -0.86
CA GLU A 262 -6.14 -33.75 -0.24
C GLU A 262 -6.36 -34.64 1.00
N LYS A 263 -6.01 -35.93 0.94
CA LYS A 263 -6.07 -36.83 2.09
C LYS A 263 -5.21 -36.33 3.26
N LEU A 264 -4.02 -35.81 2.97
CA LEU A 264 -3.15 -35.21 3.99
C LEU A 264 -3.79 -33.94 4.58
N ILE A 265 -4.35 -33.07 3.75
CA ILE A 265 -5.03 -31.85 4.19
C ILE A 265 -6.22 -32.20 5.09
N GLU A 266 -7.03 -33.20 4.74
CA GLU A 266 -8.14 -33.66 5.58
C GLU A 266 -7.67 -34.26 6.90
N ALA A 267 -6.61 -35.06 6.90
CA ALA A 267 -6.04 -35.62 8.11
C ALA A 267 -5.55 -34.52 9.07
N LEU A 268 -4.88 -33.49 8.53
CA LEU A 268 -4.37 -32.36 9.31
C LEU A 268 -5.48 -31.41 9.81
N LYS A 269 -6.61 -31.30 9.09
CA LYS A 269 -7.78 -30.56 9.57
C LYS A 269 -8.44 -31.18 10.80
N ARG A 270 -8.23 -32.48 11.05
CA ARG A 270 -8.78 -33.19 12.23
C ARG A 270 -7.94 -33.03 13.49
N VAL A 271 -6.78 -32.35 13.40
CA VAL A 271 -5.90 -32.13 14.56
C VAL A 271 -6.51 -31.08 15.48
N ASN A 272 -7.02 -31.53 16.63
CA ASN A 272 -7.65 -30.65 17.62
C ASN A 272 -6.68 -29.54 18.09
N GLY A 273 -7.17 -28.30 18.13
CA GLY A 273 -6.41 -27.14 18.60
C GLY A 273 -5.49 -26.50 17.55
N TRP A 274 -5.50 -26.99 16.31
CA TRP A 274 -4.73 -26.43 15.20
C TRP A 274 -5.65 -26.05 14.04
N THR A 275 -5.42 -24.87 13.47
CA THR A 275 -6.09 -24.39 12.26
C THR A 275 -5.11 -24.46 11.09
N LEU A 276 -5.52 -25.11 10.01
CA LEU A 276 -4.72 -25.19 8.79
C LEU A 276 -4.95 -23.92 7.95
N ALA A 277 -3.89 -23.16 7.69
CA ALA A 277 -3.92 -22.06 6.74
C ALA A 277 -4.09 -22.58 5.30
N GLN A 278 -4.49 -21.71 4.38
CA GLN A 278 -4.74 -22.11 2.99
C GLN A 278 -3.49 -22.81 2.38
N PRO A 279 -3.63 -24.05 1.89
CA PRO A 279 -2.51 -24.81 1.33
C PRO A 279 -1.98 -24.14 0.07
N GLN A 280 -0.64 -24.09 -0.07
CA GLN A 280 0.01 -23.59 -1.27
C GLN A 280 0.54 -24.75 -2.09
N TYR A 281 0.06 -24.86 -3.33
CA TYR A 281 0.49 -25.87 -4.29
C TYR A 281 1.56 -25.28 -5.19
N SER A 282 2.72 -25.91 -5.23
CA SER A 282 3.78 -25.57 -6.18
C SER A 282 4.12 -26.82 -6.98
N ARG A 283 3.96 -26.74 -8.31
CA ARG A 283 4.46 -27.76 -9.21
C ARG A 283 5.92 -27.43 -9.48
N SER A 284 6.84 -28.14 -8.84
CA SER A 284 8.25 -28.02 -9.13
C SER A 284 8.52 -28.73 -10.47
N GLY A 285 8.20 -28.05 -11.57
CA GLY A 285 8.73 -28.44 -12.87
C GLY A 285 10.22 -28.10 -12.86
N THR A 286 11.07 -29.10 -12.62
CA THR A 286 12.51 -28.94 -12.71
C THR A 286 12.88 -28.69 -14.18
N SER A 287 12.74 -27.46 -14.66
CA SER A 287 13.37 -27.00 -15.90
C SER A 287 14.84 -26.68 -15.60
N SER A 288 15.60 -27.68 -15.16
CA SER A 288 17.06 -27.60 -15.09
C SER A 288 17.59 -28.53 -16.17
N GLY A 289 17.87 -27.95 -17.34
CA GLY A 289 18.40 -28.67 -18.48
C GLY A 289 19.76 -29.29 -18.17
N VAL A 290 19.77 -30.57 -17.84
CA VAL A 290 20.89 -31.48 -18.13
C VAL A 290 20.27 -32.80 -18.58
N SER A 291 20.45 -33.07 -19.88
CA SER A 291 20.02 -34.28 -20.57
C SER A 291 20.66 -35.52 -19.94
N SER A 292 19.84 -36.35 -19.29
CA SER A 292 20.17 -37.76 -19.08
C SER A 292 18.87 -38.56 -19.20
N ALA A 293 18.81 -39.39 -20.24
CA ALA A 293 17.68 -40.25 -20.55
C ALA A 293 17.50 -41.29 -19.43
N ARG A 294 16.53 -41.07 -18.54
CA ARG A 294 16.02 -42.10 -17.64
C ARG A 294 14.51 -41.98 -17.55
N THR A 295 13.87 -43.06 -17.97
CA THR A 295 12.44 -43.30 -18.03
C THR A 295 11.75 -43.09 -16.66
N GLY A 296 10.69 -42.28 -16.65
CA GLY A 296 9.77 -42.11 -15.52
C GLY A 296 9.97 -40.84 -14.68
N SER A 297 9.82 -39.65 -15.27
CA SER A 297 9.66 -38.41 -14.49
C SER A 297 8.25 -38.36 -13.92
N THR A 298 8.06 -38.85 -12.70
CA THR A 298 6.84 -38.63 -11.94
C THR A 298 6.80 -37.16 -11.53
N ASP A 299 5.83 -36.40 -12.05
CA ASP A 299 5.58 -35.02 -11.66
C ASP A 299 5.20 -34.97 -10.17
N SER A 300 6.18 -34.75 -9.29
CA SER A 300 5.92 -34.62 -7.86
C SER A 300 5.30 -33.26 -7.55
N LEU A 301 4.18 -33.26 -6.83
CA LEU A 301 3.51 -32.05 -6.37
C LEU A 301 4.09 -31.64 -5.02
N THR A 302 4.66 -30.43 -4.93
CA THR A 302 5.17 -29.89 -3.65
C THR A 302 4.08 -29.06 -2.99
N LEU A 303 3.67 -29.49 -1.80
CA LEU A 303 2.65 -28.88 -0.96
C LEU A 303 3.30 -28.18 0.22
N ARG A 304 3.00 -26.88 0.40
CA ARG A 304 3.37 -26.13 1.59
C ARG A 304 2.16 -25.91 2.46
N LEU A 305 2.25 -26.38 3.70
CA LEU A 305 1.20 -26.30 4.71
C LEU A 305 1.70 -25.51 5.90
N ARG A 306 0.81 -24.71 6.49
CA ARG A 306 1.06 -24.00 7.74
C ARG A 306 -0.09 -24.27 8.69
N LEU A 307 0.20 -24.88 9.82
CA LEU A 307 -0.74 -25.01 10.93
C LEU A 307 -0.44 -23.91 11.93
N THR A 308 -1.47 -23.22 12.39
CA THR A 308 -1.39 -22.25 13.49
C THR A 308 -2.22 -22.75 14.65
N LYS A 309 -1.72 -22.62 15.87
CA LYS A 309 -2.45 -23.03 17.07
C LYS A 309 -3.63 -22.09 17.28
N ASP A 310 -4.83 -22.64 17.48
CA ASP A 310 -6.02 -21.82 17.71
C ASP A 310 -5.90 -21.11 19.07
N PRO A 311 -5.89 -19.77 19.13
CA PRO A 311 -5.76 -19.03 20.39
C PRO A 311 -6.90 -19.34 21.36
N GLN A 312 -8.10 -19.70 20.86
CA GLN A 312 -9.24 -20.02 21.73
C GLN A 312 -9.08 -21.36 22.45
N SER A 313 -8.36 -22.31 21.85
CA SER A 313 -8.13 -23.63 22.45
C SER A 313 -7.27 -23.58 23.73
N GLN A 314 -6.39 -22.59 23.88
CA GLN A 314 -5.50 -22.46 25.04
C GLN A 314 -6.26 -22.05 26.32
N SER A 315 -7.20 -21.12 26.20
CA SER A 315 -8.02 -20.64 27.34
C SER A 315 -8.90 -21.71 27.97
N ARG A 316 -9.24 -22.78 27.24
CA ARG A 316 -10.15 -23.83 27.72
C ARG A 316 -9.43 -24.90 28.57
N THR A 317 -8.14 -25.11 28.34
CA THR A 317 -7.32 -26.05 29.13
C THR A 317 -6.88 -25.48 30.48
N GLU A 318 -6.58 -24.18 30.56
CA GLU A 318 -6.18 -23.56 31.84
C GLU A 318 -7.35 -23.52 32.84
N ASN A 319 -8.58 -23.27 32.39
CA ASN A 319 -9.75 -23.26 33.28
C ASN A 319 -10.18 -24.64 33.80
N LYS A 320 -9.75 -25.74 33.18
CA LYS A 320 -10.12 -27.09 33.63
C LYS A 320 -9.19 -27.62 34.73
N ALA A 321 -7.96 -27.09 34.84
CA ALA A 321 -7.02 -27.47 35.89
C ALA A 321 -7.30 -26.77 37.24
N GLY A 322 -8.03 -25.65 37.24
CA GLY A 322 -8.35 -24.88 38.46
C GLY A 322 -9.65 -25.25 39.18
N SER A 323 -10.45 -26.21 38.67
CA SER A 323 -11.82 -26.48 39.16
C SER A 323 -12.02 -27.87 39.79
N SER A 324 -10.95 -28.51 40.29
CA SER A 324 -11.00 -29.84 40.91
C SER A 324 -10.73 -29.85 42.43
N GLU A 325 -10.75 -28.70 43.11
CA GLU A 325 -10.75 -28.63 44.57
C GLU A 325 -12.12 -28.18 45.06
N GLY A 326 -13.01 -29.14 45.31
CA GLY A 326 -14.36 -28.88 45.84
C GLY A 326 -15.18 -30.14 45.92
N GLY A 327 -14.79 -31.08 46.79
CA GLY A 327 -15.62 -32.24 47.12
C GLY A 327 -16.82 -31.87 48.01
N PRO A 328 -17.85 -32.72 48.10
CA PRO A 328 -18.77 -32.70 49.23
C PRO A 328 -18.29 -33.66 50.33
N GLN A 329 -18.33 -33.15 51.57
CA GLN A 329 -18.41 -33.92 52.80
C GLN A 329 -19.78 -34.59 52.93
#